data_AF-A0AA37M634-F1
#
_entry.id   AF-A0AA37M634-F1
#
_cell.length_a   1.000
_cell.length_b   1.000
_cell.length_c   1.000
_cell.angle_alpha   90.00
_cell.angle_beta   90.00
_cell.angle_gamma   90.00
#
_symmetry.space_group_name_H-M   'P 1'
#
loop_
_entity.id
_entity.type
_entity.pdbx_description
1 polymer ?
#
loop_
_entity_poly.entity_id
_entity_poly.type
_entity_poly.pdbx_seq_one_letter_code
_entity_poly.pdbx_strand_id
1 'polypeptide(L)' 'MNCGRYIHRSSGARLSPHLPDQAGHQPFPAWNRLDIFAGALSADDARHVARKGGTIPLEAE' A
#
# COMPACT_ATOMS: atom_id res chain seq x y z
N MET A 1 2.21 -3.15 -14.79
CA MET A 1 1.52 -2.49 -13.66
C MET A 1 2.04 -1.07 -13.56
N ASN A 2 1.17 -0.06 -13.65
CA ASN A 2 1.58 1.34 -13.48
C ASN A 2 1.66 1.66 -11.98
N CYS A 3 2.67 2.41 -11.55
CA CYS A 3 2.75 2.86 -10.16
C CYS A 3 1.57 3.78 -9.84
N GLY A 4 0.79 3.47 -8.79
CA GLY A 4 -0.39 4.25 -8.38
C GLY A 4 -0.11 5.73 -8.08
N ARG A 5 1.17 6.08 -7.85
CA ARG A 5 1.65 7.46 -7.73
C ARG A 5 1.42 8.30 -9.00
N TYR A 6 1.46 7.67 -10.18
CA TYR A 6 1.30 8.33 -11.48
C TYR A 6 -0.12 8.22 -12.03
N ILE A 7 -1.01 7.51 -11.34
CA ILE A 7 -2.41 7.39 -11.72
C ILE A 7 -3.17 8.53 -11.05
N HIS A 8 -3.59 9.51 -11.85
CA HIS A 8 -4.32 10.69 -11.39
C HIS A 8 -5.69 10.76 -12.04
N ARG A 9 -6.66 11.34 -11.31
CA ARG A 9 -7.98 11.63 -11.87
C ARG A 9 -7.87 12.79 -12.86
N SER A 10 -8.45 12.63 -14.04
CA SER A 10 -8.38 13.59 -15.15
C SER A 10 -8.91 14.99 -14.79
N SER A 11 -9.87 15.11 -13.87
CA SER A 11 -10.51 16.37 -13.45
C SER A 11 -10.25 16.72 -11.98
N GLY A 12 -9.21 16.15 -11.35
CA GLY A 12 -9.09 16.13 -9.89
C GLY A 12 -8.41 17.33 -9.24
N ALA A 13 -9.15 18.11 -8.46
CA ALA A 13 -8.59 19.04 -7.45
C ALA A 13 -7.95 18.31 -6.24
N ARG A 14 -8.08 16.98 -6.16
CA ARG A 14 -7.57 16.15 -5.05
C ARG A 14 -6.45 15.24 -5.52
N LEU A 15 -5.32 15.34 -4.84
CA LEU A 15 -4.14 14.50 -5.01
C LEU A 15 -4.44 13.00 -4.85
N SER A 16 -3.61 12.17 -5.52
CA SER A 16 -3.64 10.71 -5.38
C SER A 16 -3.33 10.31 -3.93
N PRO A 17 -4.05 9.33 -3.35
CA PRO A 17 -3.75 8.83 -2.00
C PRO A 17 -2.42 8.08 -1.91
N HIS A 18 -1.75 7.83 -3.05
CA HIS A 18 -0.44 7.18 -3.12
C HIS A 18 0.73 8.17 -3.21
N LEU A 19 0.45 9.48 -3.19
CA LEU A 19 1.51 10.48 -3.14
C LEU A 19 2.12 10.51 -1.72
N PRO A 20 3.46 10.67 -1.61
CA PRO A 20 4.09 10.97 -0.33
C PRO A 20 3.56 12.27 0.28
N ASP A 21 3.63 12.37 1.62
CA ASP A 21 3.32 13.62 2.32
C ASP A 21 4.44 14.67 2.14
N GLN A 22 4.24 15.85 2.73
CA GLN A 22 5.22 16.96 2.65
C GLN A 22 6.57 16.64 3.32
N ALA A 23 6.60 15.68 4.24
CA ALA A 23 7.83 15.20 4.88
C ALA A 23 8.49 14.05 4.09
N GLY A 24 7.91 13.65 2.95
CA GLY A 24 8.40 12.56 2.11
C GLY A 24 7.97 11.17 2.58
N HIS A 25 7.10 11.05 3.59
CA HIS A 25 6.63 9.74 4.04
C HIS A 25 5.67 9.14 3.01
N GLN A 26 5.96 7.91 2.61
CA GLN A 26 5.10 7.19 1.69
C GLN A 26 3.94 6.52 2.44
N PRO A 27 2.72 6.58 1.88
CA PRO A 27 1.62 5.78 2.38
C PRO A 27 1.97 4.29 2.37
N PHE A 28 1.57 3.58 3.43
CA PHE A 28 1.80 2.13 3.52
C PHE A 28 1.07 1.42 2.35
N PRO A 29 1.80 0.73 1.45
CA PRO A 29 1.21 0.20 0.25
C PRO A 29 0.31 -1.00 0.55
N ALA A 30 -0.85 -1.07 -0.13
CA ALA A 30 -1.82 -2.13 0.09
C ALA A 30 -1.26 -3.53 -0.27
N TRP A 31 -0.36 -3.62 -1.25
CA TRP A 31 0.23 -4.88 -1.68
C TRP A 31 1.13 -5.53 -0.62
N ASN A 32 1.67 -4.77 0.35
CA ASN A 32 2.38 -5.36 1.50
C ASN A 32 1.49 -6.28 2.33
N ARG A 33 0.16 -6.14 2.21
CA ARG A 33 -0.79 -7.01 2.89
C ARG A 33 -1.07 -8.30 2.13
N LEU A 34 -0.61 -8.48 0.89
CA LEU A 34 -0.83 -9.75 0.21
C LEU A 34 -0.06 -10.85 0.94
N ASP A 35 -0.72 -11.97 1.21
CA ASP A 35 -0.17 -13.10 1.96
C ASP A 35 1.11 -13.68 1.33
N ILE A 36 1.21 -13.65 0.00
CA ILE A 36 2.42 -14.04 -0.74
C ILE A 36 3.68 -13.26 -0.32
N PHE A 37 3.54 -12.07 0.28
CA PHE A 37 4.66 -11.26 0.73
C PHE A 37 4.94 -11.37 2.24
N ALA A 38 4.10 -12.06 3.02
CA ALA A 38 4.19 -12.07 4.48
C ALA A 38 5.58 -12.51 5.01
N GLY A 39 6.21 -13.48 4.36
CA GLY A 39 7.54 -13.97 4.72
C GLY A 39 8.72 -13.07 4.32
N ALA A 40 8.47 -12.06 3.48
CA ALA A 40 9.49 -11.13 2.99
C ALA A 40 9.44 -9.76 3.70
N LEU A 41 8.46 -9.54 4.57
CA LEU A 41 8.30 -8.27 5.28
C LEU A 41 9.34 -8.10 6.38
N SER A 42 9.77 -6.86 6.60
CA SER A 42 10.48 -6.48 7.81
C SER A 42 9.58 -6.69 9.04
N ALA A 43 10.17 -6.79 10.23
CA ALA A 43 9.40 -6.92 11.47
C ALA A 43 8.46 -5.72 11.72
N ASP A 44 8.86 -4.52 11.30
CA ASP A 44 8.04 -3.31 11.39
C ASP A 44 6.87 -3.34 10.42
N ASP A 45 7.09 -3.75 9.17
CA ASP A 45 6.03 -3.86 8.17
C ASP A 45 5.03 -4.96 8.54
N ALA A 46 5.49 -6.10 9.04
CA ALA A 46 4.63 -7.17 9.53
C ALA A 46 3.71 -6.68 10.67
N ARG A 47 4.25 -5.90 11.63
CA ARG A 47 3.44 -5.24 12.67
C ARG A 47 2.45 -4.26 12.08
N HIS A 48 2.83 -3.51 11.05
CA HIS A 48 1.93 -2.59 10.36
C HIS A 48 0.78 -3.34 9.68
N VAL A 49 1.07 -4.43 8.97
CA VAL A 49 0.05 -5.30 8.36
C VAL A 49 -0.94 -5.81 9.40
N ALA A 50 -0.46 -6.31 10.55
CA ALA A 50 -1.32 -6.77 11.64
C ALA A 50 -2.27 -5.65 12.13
N ARG A 51 -1.76 -4.44 12.35
CA ARG A 51 -2.56 -3.26 12.75
C ARG A 51 -3.59 -2.83 11.69
N LYS A 52 -3.35 -3.13 10.41
CA LYS A 52 -4.25 -2.82 9.29
C LYS A 52 -5.32 -3.89 9.05
N GLY A 53 -5.40 -4.92 9.90
CA GLY A 53 -6.36 -6.01 9.78
C GLY A 53 -5.80 -7.27 9.11
N GLY A 54 -4.48 -7.44 9.11
CA GLY A 54 -3.84 -8.67 8.64
C GLY A 54 -3.63 -8.75 7.13
N THR A 55 -3.19 -9.92 6.69
CA THR A 55 -2.93 -10.25 5.28
C THR A 55 -4.23 -10.43 4.50
N ILE A 56 -4.13 -10.28 3.17
CA ILE A 56 -5.19 -10.44 2.19
C ILE A 56 -4.75 -11.60 1.28
N PRO A 57 -5.57 -12.64 1.10
CA PRO A 57 -5.28 -13.70 0.14
C PRO A 57 -5.12 -13.11 -1.27
N LEU A 58 -4.07 -13.51 -1.99
CA LEU A 58 -3.94 -13.13 -3.40
C LEU A 58 -4.98 -13.84 -4.27
N GLU A 59 -5.21 -15.12 -4.00
CA GLU A 59 -6.24 -15.91 -4.63
C GLU A 59 -7.60 -15.67 -3.97
N ALA A 60 -8.61 -15.36 -4.76
CA ALA A 60 -10.01 -15.40 -4.32
C ALA A 60 -10.53 -16.83 -4.50
N GLU A 61 -11.13 -17.40 -3.45
CA GLU A 61 -11.99 -18.59 -3.56
C GLU A 61 -13.29 -18.27 -4.32
#